data_AF-S4RKC5-F1
#
_entry.id   AF-S4RKC5-F1
#
_cell.length_a   1.000
_cell.length_b   1.000
_cell.length_c   1.000
_cell.angle_alpha   90.00
_cell.angle_beta   90.00
_cell.angle_gamma   90.00
#
_symmetry.space_group_name_H-M   'P 1'
#
loop_
_entity.id
_entity.type
_entity.pdbx_description
1 polymer ?
#
loop_
_entity_poly.entity_id
_entity_poly.type
_entity_poly.pdbx_seq_one_letter_code
_entity_poly.pdbx_strand_id
1 'polypeptide(L)'
;LPEKAVRAALKPPSERSDTEVIFLRGLLRGLSSFRRYTAHLQLMLAGVVRYEKFGRRRVIVKKGHYGRRFYFVFSGLVAVTKDNDGSSAFIDPEPILLRKGAGFGEIALLKDLSRNATIVCMEETELLVVDKEDFFAYKLDQELRKEFQHRYNYFRSLELFSTWSDESLETMADHCKIEEFNHGQVVTGDTSETKNIIFVIKGCCDVLRLVDLSGCPSYHDWLQQQVKIQEKKIAGTHFNVYLHDSDKIKNSKKKSCSLNCKTYFPCLSIRPTRQSSGSDENLKYSVITEKLQVIEQTSKTVNANTINTKPTLNLSAVYIRVDAIRPGQYFGLKQFLVPEFHRDGRPMVITSQGAKVLRVRLDKFGELMNDATLKELKKQSEPYPKDDALCQIFLEQNQWKLYKREL
;
A
#
# COMPACT_ATOMS: atom_id res chain seq x y z
N LEU A 1 -16.11 11.30 -21.26
CA LEU A 1 -15.69 12.54 -20.55
C LEU A 1 -16.91 13.48 -20.51
N PRO A 2 -17.20 14.27 -19.44
CA PRO A 2 -18.34 15.19 -19.47
C PRO A 2 -18.25 16.17 -20.65
N GLU A 3 -19.36 16.48 -21.30
CA GLU A 3 -19.36 17.31 -22.52
C GLU A 3 -18.65 18.64 -22.34
N LYS A 4 -18.85 19.30 -21.19
CA LYS A 4 -18.16 20.56 -20.88
C LYS A 4 -16.63 20.42 -20.92
N ALA A 5 -16.10 19.31 -20.40
CA ALA A 5 -14.67 19.02 -20.42
C ALA A 5 -14.19 18.66 -21.83
N VAL A 6 -15.00 17.93 -22.62
CA VAL A 6 -14.69 17.64 -24.03
C VAL A 6 -14.58 18.94 -24.81
N ARG A 7 -15.58 19.84 -24.71
CA ARG A 7 -15.57 21.14 -25.41
C ARG A 7 -14.35 21.97 -25.03
N ALA A 8 -14.00 22.03 -23.74
CA ALA A 8 -12.81 22.74 -23.28
C ALA A 8 -11.50 22.12 -23.82
N ALA A 9 -11.39 20.80 -23.83
CA ALA A 9 -10.21 20.08 -24.31
C ALA A 9 -10.09 20.07 -25.85
N LEU A 10 -11.16 20.37 -26.59
CA LEU A 10 -11.11 20.54 -28.04
C LEU A 10 -10.65 21.94 -28.46
N LYS A 11 -10.72 22.94 -27.57
CA LYS A 11 -10.19 24.28 -27.83
C LYS A 11 -8.65 24.27 -27.87
N PRO A 12 -8.03 25.09 -28.74
CA PRO A 12 -6.60 25.39 -28.66
C PRO A 12 -6.21 25.86 -27.26
N PRO A 13 -5.00 25.53 -26.76
CA PRO A 13 -4.54 25.97 -25.44
C PRO A 13 -4.62 27.49 -25.23
N SER A 14 -4.36 28.28 -26.27
CA SER A 14 -4.42 29.75 -26.25
C SER A 14 -5.82 30.33 -26.04
N GLU A 15 -6.87 29.57 -26.34
CA GLU A 15 -8.28 30.02 -26.26
C GLU A 15 -8.99 29.47 -25.01
N ARG A 16 -8.28 28.73 -24.17
CA ARG A 16 -8.84 28.09 -22.98
C ARG A 16 -8.86 29.07 -21.82
N SER A 17 -10.03 29.28 -21.22
CA SER A 17 -10.17 30.15 -20.06
C SER A 17 -9.62 29.50 -18.78
N ASP A 18 -9.19 30.32 -17.81
CA ASP A 18 -8.72 29.83 -16.51
C ASP A 18 -9.75 28.95 -15.80
N THR A 19 -11.04 29.29 -15.93
CA THR A 19 -12.13 28.50 -15.35
C THR A 19 -12.22 27.09 -15.95
N GLU A 20 -11.96 26.96 -17.26
CA GLU A 20 -11.91 25.68 -17.95
C GLU A 20 -10.67 24.88 -17.56
N VAL A 21 -9.51 25.53 -17.43
CA VAL A 21 -8.27 24.88 -16.96
C VAL A 21 -8.44 24.33 -15.55
N ILE A 22 -8.99 25.12 -14.63
CA ILE A 22 -9.27 24.70 -13.25
C ILE A 22 -10.27 23.54 -13.23
N PHE A 23 -11.32 23.62 -14.05
CA PHE A 23 -12.32 22.55 -14.18
C PHE A 23 -11.70 21.25 -14.71
N LEU A 24 -10.91 21.33 -15.79
CA LEU A 24 -10.18 20.19 -16.34
C LEU A 24 -9.25 19.59 -15.28
N ARG A 25 -8.39 20.39 -14.65
CA ARG A 25 -7.52 19.91 -13.56
C ARG A 25 -8.29 19.17 -12.48
N GLY A 26 -9.41 19.73 -12.01
CA GLY A 26 -10.24 19.10 -10.99
C GLY A 26 -10.72 17.71 -11.41
N LEU A 27 -11.14 17.58 -12.66
CA LEU A 27 -11.57 16.32 -13.25
C LEU A 27 -10.41 15.33 -13.45
N LEU A 28 -9.26 15.81 -13.94
CA LEU A 28 -8.08 14.99 -14.22
C LEU A 28 -7.42 14.44 -12.96
N ARG A 29 -7.61 15.07 -11.79
CA ARG A 29 -7.18 14.51 -10.49
C ARG A 29 -7.83 13.16 -10.16
N GLY A 30 -8.91 12.78 -10.84
CA GLY A 30 -9.48 11.44 -10.78
C GLY A 30 -8.61 10.36 -11.44
N LEU A 31 -7.65 10.74 -12.29
CA LEU A 31 -6.72 9.84 -12.96
C LEU A 31 -5.46 9.65 -12.11
N SER A 32 -5.11 8.40 -11.79
CA SER A 32 -3.99 8.06 -10.91
C SER A 32 -2.65 8.59 -11.42
N SER A 33 -2.33 8.41 -12.71
CA SER A 33 -1.09 8.92 -13.30
C SER A 33 -1.00 10.44 -13.33
N PHE A 34 -2.14 11.14 -13.50
CA PHE A 34 -2.17 12.61 -13.49
C PHE A 34 -1.98 13.17 -12.07
N ARG A 35 -2.60 12.53 -11.08
CA ARG A 35 -2.51 12.96 -9.67
C ARG A 35 -1.08 12.97 -9.12
N ARG A 36 -0.19 12.15 -9.70
CA ARG A 36 1.22 12.02 -9.31
C ARG A 36 2.08 13.24 -9.69
N TYR A 37 1.62 14.11 -10.59
CA TYR A 37 2.33 15.36 -10.90
C TYR A 37 2.09 16.42 -9.83
N THR A 38 3.04 17.34 -9.67
CA THR A 38 2.88 18.50 -8.79
C THR A 38 1.65 19.34 -9.14
N ALA A 39 1.08 20.05 -8.16
CA ALA A 39 -0.11 20.88 -8.38
C ALA A 39 0.08 21.93 -9.49
N HIS A 40 1.30 22.47 -9.61
CA HIS A 40 1.69 23.40 -10.67
C HIS A 40 1.67 22.71 -12.04
N LEU A 41 2.37 21.57 -12.18
CA LEU A 41 2.40 20.83 -13.44
C LEU A 41 1.01 20.30 -13.85
N GLN A 42 0.16 19.93 -12.88
CA GLN A 42 -1.25 19.59 -13.15
C GLN A 42 -2.03 20.75 -13.79
N LEU A 43 -1.81 22.00 -13.35
CA LEU A 43 -2.44 23.17 -13.97
C LEU A 43 -1.94 23.37 -15.40
N MET A 44 -0.63 23.28 -15.61
CA MET A 44 -0.05 23.42 -16.95
C MET A 44 -0.56 22.34 -17.89
N LEU A 45 -0.56 21.08 -17.45
CA LEU A 45 -1.10 19.95 -18.21
C LEU A 45 -2.57 20.16 -18.56
N ALA A 46 -3.40 20.57 -17.60
CA ALA A 46 -4.81 20.87 -17.85
C ALA A 46 -5.01 22.01 -18.88
N GLY A 47 -4.04 22.93 -18.98
CA GLY A 47 -4.01 24.00 -19.98
C GLY A 47 -3.75 23.52 -21.41
N VAL A 48 -3.03 22.41 -21.58
CA VAL A 48 -2.59 21.93 -22.91
C VAL A 48 -3.20 20.61 -23.37
N VAL A 49 -3.84 19.85 -22.49
CA VAL A 49 -4.45 18.57 -22.88
C VAL A 49 -5.51 18.75 -23.98
N ARG A 50 -5.52 17.81 -24.92
CA ARG A 50 -6.56 17.64 -25.95
C ARG A 50 -7.31 16.34 -25.77
N TYR A 51 -8.57 16.32 -26.17
CA TYR A 51 -9.40 15.12 -26.14
C TYR A 51 -9.33 14.38 -27.49
N GLU A 52 -9.10 13.07 -27.44
CA GLU A 52 -9.17 12.19 -28.60
C GLU A 52 -9.94 10.90 -28.25
N LYS A 53 -10.71 10.37 -29.21
CA LYS A 53 -11.51 9.15 -29.05
C LYS A 53 -11.18 8.16 -30.15
N PHE A 54 -10.95 6.91 -29.78
CA PHE A 54 -10.56 5.84 -30.69
C PHE A 54 -11.44 4.62 -30.53
N GLY A 55 -11.81 4.00 -31.66
CA GLY A 55 -12.53 2.74 -31.66
C GLY A 55 -11.63 1.54 -31.29
N ARG A 56 -12.28 0.40 -31.00
CA ARG A 56 -11.62 -0.89 -30.77
C ARG A 56 -10.71 -1.27 -31.94
N ARG A 57 -9.62 -2.00 -31.65
CA ARG A 57 -8.56 -2.44 -32.59
C ARG A 57 -7.75 -1.32 -33.25
N ARG A 58 -7.95 -0.05 -32.87
CA ARG A 58 -7.12 1.05 -33.37
C ARG A 58 -5.75 1.05 -32.71
N VAL A 59 -4.69 1.09 -33.52
CA VAL A 59 -3.32 1.36 -33.05
C VAL A 59 -3.15 2.86 -32.85
N ILE A 60 -2.85 3.28 -31.61
CA ILE A 60 -2.67 4.69 -31.23
C ILE A 60 -1.19 5.07 -31.24
N VAL A 61 -0.34 4.14 -30.82
CA VAL A 61 1.11 4.29 -30.79
C VAL A 61 1.72 3.08 -31.47
N LYS A 62 2.70 3.29 -32.36
CA LYS A 62 3.41 2.22 -33.03
C LYS A 62 4.87 2.21 -32.59
N LYS A 63 5.38 1.01 -32.27
CA LYS A 63 6.79 0.80 -31.95
C LYS A 63 7.71 1.34 -33.07
N GLY A 64 8.85 1.89 -32.70
CA GLY A 64 9.86 2.45 -33.61
C GLY A 64 9.55 3.85 -34.12
N HIS A 65 8.31 4.34 -34.01
CA HIS A 65 7.99 5.72 -34.40
C HIS A 65 8.54 6.72 -33.38
N TYR A 66 8.81 7.96 -33.79
CA TYR A 66 9.23 9.01 -32.86
C TYR A 66 8.10 9.45 -31.90
N GLY A 67 8.43 9.65 -30.63
CA GLY A 67 7.48 10.06 -29.61
C GLY A 67 7.05 11.53 -29.70
N ARG A 68 5.96 11.83 -30.42
CA ARG A 68 5.44 13.21 -30.54
C ARG A 68 4.30 13.58 -29.60
N ARG A 69 3.79 12.62 -28.83
CA ARG A 69 2.63 12.80 -27.94
C ARG A 69 2.78 12.01 -26.66
N PHE A 70 2.08 12.36 -25.61
CA PHE A 70 1.82 11.38 -24.54
C PHE A 70 0.36 11.47 -24.09
N TYR A 71 -0.07 10.44 -23.37
CA TYR A 71 -1.48 10.13 -23.23
C TYR A 71 -1.85 9.81 -21.78
N PHE A 72 -3.06 10.20 -21.39
CA PHE A 72 -3.76 9.68 -20.23
C PHE A 72 -5.00 8.93 -20.69
N VAL A 73 -5.22 7.73 -20.15
CA VAL A 73 -6.44 6.96 -20.40
C VAL A 73 -7.55 7.51 -19.53
N PHE A 74 -8.54 8.17 -20.15
CA PHE A 74 -9.68 8.71 -19.42
C PHE A 74 -10.81 7.68 -19.26
N SER A 75 -11.06 6.91 -20.31
CA SER A 75 -12.01 5.78 -20.34
C SER A 75 -11.54 4.75 -21.37
N GLY A 76 -11.93 3.50 -21.19
CA GLY A 76 -11.56 2.40 -22.06
C GLY A 76 -10.38 1.57 -21.55
N LEU A 77 -9.87 0.74 -22.45
CA LEU A 77 -8.84 -0.25 -22.22
C LEU A 77 -7.90 -0.30 -23.43
N VAL A 78 -6.60 -0.17 -23.18
CA VAL A 78 -5.56 -0.34 -24.19
C VAL A 78 -4.59 -1.43 -23.78
N ALA A 79 -4.03 -2.12 -24.76
CA ALA A 79 -3.00 -3.13 -24.55
C ALA A 79 -1.65 -2.65 -25.07
N VAL A 80 -0.58 -3.05 -24.40
CA VAL A 80 0.82 -2.78 -24.76
C VAL A 80 1.41 -4.05 -25.37
N THR A 81 2.01 -3.93 -26.56
CA THR A 81 2.72 -5.04 -27.20
C THR A 81 4.03 -4.59 -27.83
N LYS A 82 4.99 -5.52 -27.91
CA LYS A 82 6.28 -5.31 -28.60
C LYS A 82 6.21 -5.55 -30.12
N ASP A 83 5.07 -6.00 -30.60
CA ASP A 83 4.79 -6.26 -32.01
C ASP A 83 4.47 -4.96 -32.76
N ASN A 84 4.68 -4.95 -34.07
CA ASN A 84 4.59 -3.73 -34.88
C ASN A 84 3.15 -3.42 -35.33
N ASP A 85 2.29 -4.42 -35.46
CA ASP A 85 0.92 -4.28 -35.98
C ASP A 85 -0.16 -4.28 -34.87
N GLY A 86 0.19 -4.71 -33.66
CA GLY A 86 -0.72 -4.80 -32.52
C GLY A 86 -1.47 -6.15 -32.41
N SER A 87 -1.23 -7.10 -33.32
CA SER A 87 -2.00 -8.34 -33.42
C SER A 87 -1.82 -9.24 -32.20
N SER A 88 -0.57 -9.37 -31.73
CA SER A 88 -0.24 -10.14 -30.51
C SER A 88 -1.01 -9.71 -29.27
N ALA A 89 -1.46 -8.46 -29.16
CA ALA A 89 -2.23 -7.98 -28.01
C ALA A 89 -3.59 -8.69 -27.84
N PHE A 90 -4.10 -9.34 -28.89
CA PHE A 90 -5.36 -10.09 -28.87
C PHE A 90 -5.18 -11.61 -28.78
N ILE A 91 -3.93 -12.09 -28.84
CA ILE A 91 -3.56 -13.51 -28.87
C ILE A 91 -2.81 -13.88 -27.59
N ASP A 92 -2.01 -12.97 -27.06
CA ASP A 92 -1.29 -13.11 -25.81
C ASP A 92 -2.27 -13.47 -24.67
N PRO A 93 -2.06 -14.58 -23.95
CA PRO A 93 -2.92 -14.96 -22.83
C PRO A 93 -2.84 -13.96 -21.66
N GLU A 94 -1.74 -13.22 -21.53
CA GLU A 94 -1.52 -12.26 -20.44
C GLU A 94 -1.02 -10.90 -20.95
N PRO A 95 -1.84 -10.16 -21.73
CA PRO A 95 -1.40 -8.90 -22.29
C PRO A 95 -1.23 -7.84 -21.19
N ILE A 96 -0.25 -6.96 -21.36
CA ILE A 96 -0.09 -5.80 -20.47
C ILE A 96 -1.20 -4.79 -20.79
N LEU A 97 -2.14 -4.65 -19.87
CA LEU A 97 -3.31 -3.79 -20.03
C LEU A 97 -3.19 -2.47 -19.26
N LEU A 98 -3.53 -1.36 -19.91
CA LEU A 98 -3.65 -0.04 -19.30
C LEU A 98 -5.12 0.40 -19.31
N ARG A 99 -5.63 0.73 -18.12
CA ARG A 99 -7.01 1.14 -17.87
C ARG A 99 -7.10 2.63 -17.58
N LYS A 100 -8.33 3.13 -17.41
CA LYS A 100 -8.61 4.46 -16.86
C LYS A 100 -7.66 4.83 -15.72
N GLY A 101 -7.06 6.00 -15.82
CA GLY A 101 -6.09 6.52 -14.86
C GLY A 101 -4.64 6.29 -15.26
N ALA A 102 -4.35 5.33 -16.15
CA ALA A 102 -3.02 5.10 -16.66
C ALA A 102 -2.53 6.26 -17.55
N GLY A 103 -1.21 6.41 -17.63
CA GLY A 103 -0.54 7.39 -18.49
C GLY A 103 0.64 6.72 -19.18
N PHE A 104 0.91 7.09 -20.43
CA PHE A 104 1.97 6.48 -21.22
C PHE A 104 2.54 7.43 -22.29
N GLY A 105 3.79 7.18 -22.69
CA GLY A 105 4.46 7.88 -23.79
C GLY A 105 5.26 9.13 -23.41
N GLU A 106 5.32 9.47 -22.12
CA GLU A 106 6.01 10.65 -21.58
C GLU A 106 7.53 10.64 -21.83
N ILE A 107 8.20 9.50 -21.59
CA ILE A 107 9.66 9.38 -21.68
C ILE A 107 10.14 9.61 -23.12
N ALA A 108 9.49 8.98 -24.10
CA ALA A 108 9.87 9.09 -25.50
C ALA A 108 9.74 10.54 -26.03
N LEU A 109 8.79 11.31 -25.49
CA LEU A 109 8.63 12.71 -25.84
C LEU A 109 9.71 13.58 -25.20
N LEU A 110 10.02 13.35 -23.91
CA LEU A 110 11.00 14.14 -23.16
C LEU A 110 12.44 13.95 -23.66
N LYS A 111 12.80 12.71 -24.01
CA LYS A 111 14.15 12.30 -24.43
C LYS A 111 14.33 12.20 -25.95
N ASP A 112 13.31 12.59 -26.72
CA ASP A 112 13.27 12.48 -28.20
C ASP A 112 13.62 11.06 -28.72
N LEU A 113 13.10 10.05 -28.04
CA LEU A 113 13.33 8.64 -28.36
C LEU A 113 12.23 8.06 -29.25
N SER A 114 12.54 6.93 -29.90
CA SER A 114 11.55 6.11 -30.57
C SER A 114 10.67 5.36 -29.55
N ARG A 115 9.47 4.96 -29.98
CA ARG A 115 8.54 4.20 -29.15
C ARG A 115 9.04 2.78 -28.94
N ASN A 116 9.12 2.34 -27.69
CA ASN A 116 9.57 0.99 -27.36
C ASN A 116 8.48 -0.08 -27.52
N ALA A 117 7.22 0.33 -27.66
CA ALA A 117 6.07 -0.57 -27.77
C ALA A 117 4.95 0.05 -28.61
N THR A 118 4.09 -0.82 -29.13
CA THR A 118 2.83 -0.50 -29.81
C THR A 118 1.69 -0.53 -28.78
N ILE A 119 0.76 0.41 -28.90
CA ILE A 119 -0.41 0.54 -28.03
C ILE A 119 -1.67 0.44 -28.89
N VAL A 120 -2.55 -0.50 -28.56
CA VAL A 120 -3.78 -0.77 -29.31
C VAL A 120 -5.02 -0.71 -28.41
N CYS A 121 -6.11 -0.13 -28.92
CA CYS A 121 -7.39 -0.11 -28.24
C CYS A 121 -8.01 -1.50 -28.18
N MET A 122 -8.29 -2.00 -26.97
CA MET A 122 -9.03 -3.25 -26.77
C MET A 122 -10.54 -3.02 -26.83
N GLU A 123 -10.98 -1.81 -26.51
CA GLU A 123 -12.35 -1.32 -26.59
C GLU A 123 -12.39 0.15 -27.03
N GLU A 124 -13.58 0.74 -27.15
CA GLU A 124 -13.70 2.18 -27.38
C GLU A 124 -13.02 2.95 -26.25
N THR A 125 -12.02 3.76 -26.61
CA THR A 125 -11.11 4.39 -25.66
C THR A 125 -11.09 5.90 -25.84
N GLU A 126 -11.24 6.61 -24.74
CA GLU A 126 -11.13 8.07 -24.65
C GLU A 126 -9.79 8.43 -24.01
N LEU A 127 -9.00 9.25 -24.70
CA LEU A 127 -7.67 9.68 -24.28
C LEU A 127 -7.61 11.18 -24.10
N LEU A 128 -6.73 11.59 -23.20
CA LEU A 128 -6.26 12.97 -23.12
C LEU A 128 -4.81 13.01 -23.58
N VAL A 129 -4.53 13.88 -24.53
CA VAL A 129 -3.31 13.90 -25.32
C VAL A 129 -2.58 15.21 -25.06
N VAL A 130 -1.26 15.15 -24.91
CA VAL A 130 -0.40 16.33 -24.90
C VAL A 130 0.57 16.20 -26.06
N ASP A 131 0.58 17.20 -26.95
CA ASP A 131 1.47 17.24 -28.12
C ASP A 131 2.85 17.79 -27.75
N LYS A 132 3.86 17.40 -28.55
CA LYS A 132 5.26 17.84 -28.38
C LYS A 132 5.37 19.36 -28.47
N GLU A 133 4.65 19.98 -29.39
CA GLU A 133 4.71 21.41 -29.64
C GLU A 133 4.25 22.20 -28.40
N ASP A 134 3.07 21.86 -27.85
CA ASP A 134 2.56 22.48 -26.63
C ASP A 134 3.40 22.14 -25.40
N PHE A 135 3.95 20.92 -25.35
CA PHE A 135 4.81 20.48 -24.26
C PHE A 135 6.03 21.39 -24.07
N PHE A 136 6.70 21.76 -25.17
CA PHE A 136 7.84 22.67 -25.12
C PHE A 136 7.39 24.14 -25.06
N ALA A 137 6.35 24.53 -25.79
CA ALA A 137 5.87 25.92 -25.81
C ALA A 137 5.44 26.41 -24.41
N TYR A 138 4.79 25.55 -23.63
CA TYR A 138 4.34 25.85 -22.26
C TYR A 138 5.32 25.38 -21.17
N LYS A 139 6.57 25.06 -21.54
CA LYS A 139 7.68 24.72 -20.61
C LYS A 139 7.38 23.53 -19.69
N LEU A 140 6.54 22.59 -20.12
CA LEU A 140 6.27 21.37 -19.35
C LEU A 140 7.51 20.48 -19.23
N ASP A 141 8.39 20.52 -20.23
CA ASP A 141 9.68 19.83 -20.24
C ASP A 141 10.57 20.27 -19.06
N GLN A 142 10.58 21.55 -18.73
CA GLN A 142 11.40 22.11 -17.66
C GLN A 142 10.95 21.61 -16.29
N GLU A 143 9.64 21.62 -16.03
CA GLU A 143 9.08 21.12 -14.78
C GLU A 143 9.28 19.60 -14.63
N LEU A 144 9.11 18.84 -15.71
CA LEU A 144 9.37 17.39 -15.68
C LEU A 144 10.85 17.06 -15.48
N ARG A 145 11.77 17.85 -16.06
CA ARG A 145 13.21 17.74 -15.79
C ARG A 145 13.55 18.04 -14.34
N LYS A 146 12.91 19.04 -13.71
CA LYS A 146 13.07 19.30 -12.27
C LYS A 146 12.59 18.12 -11.42
N GLU A 147 11.42 17.56 -11.74
CA GLU A 147 10.89 16.37 -11.05
C GLU A 147 11.80 15.14 -11.25
N PHE A 148 12.36 14.97 -12.45
CA PHE A 148 13.38 13.94 -12.73
C PHE A 148 14.64 14.13 -11.90
N GLN A 149 15.22 15.32 -11.92
CA GLN A 149 16.45 15.60 -11.18
C GLN A 149 16.27 15.38 -9.69
N HIS A 150 15.10 15.75 -9.14
CA HIS A 150 14.79 15.50 -7.74
C HIS A 150 14.80 13.99 -7.40
N ARG A 151 14.19 13.15 -8.24
CA ARG A 151 14.18 11.69 -8.09
C ARG A 151 15.58 11.09 -8.23
N TYR A 152 16.31 11.49 -9.27
CA TYR A 152 17.67 11.04 -9.52
C TYR A 152 18.61 11.40 -8.36
N ASN A 153 18.59 12.66 -7.89
CA ASN A 153 19.41 13.11 -6.76
C ASN A 153 19.06 12.35 -5.47
N TYR A 154 17.77 12.07 -5.25
CA TYR A 154 17.36 11.26 -4.11
C TYR A 154 17.97 9.86 -4.18
N PHE A 155 17.87 9.16 -5.32
CA PHE A 155 18.50 7.84 -5.45
C PHE A 155 20.02 7.92 -5.28
N ARG A 156 20.68 8.90 -5.90
CA ARG A 156 22.13 9.09 -5.77
C ARG A 156 22.56 9.34 -4.32
N SER A 157 21.70 9.91 -3.49
CA SER A 157 21.99 10.15 -2.07
C SER A 157 21.92 8.90 -1.19
N LEU A 158 21.36 7.79 -1.68
CA LEU A 158 21.23 6.57 -0.89
C LEU A 158 22.50 5.72 -0.98
N GLU A 159 23.01 5.30 0.18
CA GLU A 159 24.21 4.45 0.27
C GLU A 159 24.07 3.13 -0.52
N LEU A 160 22.85 2.59 -0.57
CA LEU A 160 22.49 1.39 -1.36
C LEU A 160 22.90 1.50 -2.84
N PHE A 161 22.92 2.71 -3.37
CA PHE A 161 23.15 3.03 -4.77
C PHE A 161 24.51 3.69 -5.04
N SER A 162 25.40 3.69 -4.05
CA SER A 162 26.75 4.28 -4.15
C SER A 162 27.58 3.74 -5.31
N THR A 163 27.40 2.47 -5.67
CA THR A 163 28.14 1.77 -6.73
C THR A 163 27.39 1.72 -8.07
N TRP A 164 26.19 2.31 -8.15
CA TRP A 164 25.39 2.29 -9.37
C TRP A 164 25.90 3.33 -10.36
N SER A 165 25.86 2.97 -11.65
CA SER A 165 26.13 3.90 -12.75
C SER A 165 25.00 4.93 -12.87
N ASP A 166 25.33 6.08 -13.46
CA ASP A 166 24.34 7.13 -13.72
C ASP A 166 23.21 6.62 -14.61
N GLU A 167 23.51 5.83 -15.65
CA GLU A 167 22.51 5.23 -16.54
C GLU A 167 21.47 4.37 -15.78
N SER A 168 21.91 3.56 -14.81
CA SER A 168 21.00 2.76 -14.00
C SER A 168 20.11 3.63 -13.11
N LEU A 169 20.67 4.69 -12.51
CA LEU A 169 19.92 5.62 -11.67
C LEU A 169 18.95 6.48 -12.48
N GLU A 170 19.34 6.93 -13.67
CA GLU A 170 18.48 7.62 -14.62
C GLU A 170 17.31 6.72 -15.03
N THR A 171 17.58 5.45 -15.31
CA THR A 171 16.55 4.47 -15.65
C THR A 171 15.58 4.26 -14.48
N MET A 172 16.07 4.15 -13.25
CA MET A 172 15.18 4.08 -12.08
C MET A 172 14.35 5.35 -11.92
N ALA A 173 14.97 6.52 -12.08
CA ALA A 173 14.29 7.80 -11.99
C ALA A 173 13.16 7.87 -13.03
N ASP A 174 13.41 7.54 -14.30
CA ASP A 174 12.40 7.54 -15.36
C ASP A 174 11.18 6.66 -15.06
N HIS A 175 11.39 5.53 -14.37
CA HIS A 175 10.34 4.54 -14.12
C HIS A 175 9.64 4.65 -12.76
N CYS A 176 9.91 5.70 -11.97
CA CYS A 176 9.22 5.96 -10.71
C CYS A 176 8.57 7.35 -10.66
N LYS A 177 7.54 7.51 -9.84
CA LYS A 177 6.90 8.82 -9.57
C LYS A 177 6.73 8.99 -8.07
N ILE A 178 6.76 10.24 -7.61
CA ILE A 178 6.56 10.59 -6.20
C ILE A 178 5.07 10.47 -5.89
N GLU A 179 4.77 9.79 -4.80
CA GLU A 179 3.43 9.67 -4.26
C GLU A 179 3.39 10.30 -2.87
N GLU A 180 2.42 11.19 -2.64
CA GLU A 180 2.22 11.86 -1.37
C GLU A 180 1.00 11.29 -0.66
N PHE A 181 1.19 10.94 0.61
CA PHE A 181 0.16 10.33 1.44
C PHE A 181 -0.01 11.14 2.72
N ASN A 182 -1.26 11.49 3.04
CA ASN A 182 -1.60 12.08 4.32
C ASN A 182 -1.42 11.06 5.46
N HIS A 183 -1.36 11.56 6.69
CA HIS A 183 -1.38 10.71 7.89
C HIS A 183 -2.59 9.77 7.86
N GLY A 184 -2.34 8.49 8.16
CA GLY A 184 -3.35 7.43 8.18
C GLY A 184 -3.71 6.85 6.82
N GLN A 185 -3.20 7.40 5.72
CA GLN A 185 -3.51 6.82 4.42
C GLN A 185 -2.75 5.51 4.22
N VAL A 186 -3.47 4.50 3.77
CA VAL A 186 -2.88 3.23 3.34
C VAL A 186 -2.05 3.49 2.08
N VAL A 187 -0.75 3.24 2.18
CA VAL A 187 0.19 3.24 1.06
C VAL A 187 0.00 1.94 0.29
N THR A 188 0.07 0.79 0.95
CA THR A 188 -0.15 -0.53 0.33
C THR A 188 -1.03 -1.36 1.25
N GLY A 189 -2.16 -1.87 0.75
CA GLY A 189 -3.10 -2.69 1.53
C GLY A 189 -2.64 -4.13 1.69
N ASP A 190 -2.03 -4.69 0.66
CA ASP A 190 -1.43 -6.02 0.70
C ASP A 190 -0.11 -6.00 -0.07
N THR A 191 0.99 -6.18 0.64
CA THR A 191 2.32 -6.21 0.03
C THR A 191 2.56 -7.43 -0.85
N SER A 192 1.81 -8.52 -0.68
CA SER A 192 1.93 -9.73 -1.51
C SER A 192 1.34 -9.55 -2.92
N GLU A 193 0.35 -8.67 -3.06
CA GLU A 193 -0.29 -8.34 -4.34
C GLU A 193 0.57 -7.41 -5.22
N THR A 194 1.57 -6.74 -4.64
CA THR A 194 2.35 -5.72 -5.35
C THR A 194 3.84 -6.05 -5.40
N LYS A 195 4.39 -6.12 -6.61
CA LYS A 195 5.84 -6.30 -6.83
C LYS A 195 6.56 -4.95 -6.91
N ASN A 196 6.42 -4.12 -5.87
CA ASN A 196 7.02 -2.79 -5.80
C ASN A 196 7.88 -2.62 -4.56
N ILE A 197 9.03 -1.97 -4.74
CA ILE A 197 9.88 -1.45 -3.67
C ILE A 197 9.40 -0.03 -3.36
N ILE A 198 9.26 0.27 -2.07
CA ILE A 198 8.85 1.59 -1.59
C ILE A 198 10.05 2.25 -0.94
N PHE A 199 10.48 3.39 -1.46
CA PHE A 199 11.50 4.24 -0.85
C PHE A 199 10.84 5.44 -0.20
N VAL A 200 11.17 5.73 1.06
CA VAL A 200 10.59 6.86 1.79
C VAL A 200 11.48 8.08 1.65
N ILE A 201 10.98 9.14 1.01
CA ILE A 201 11.71 10.41 0.83
C ILE A 201 11.54 11.32 2.05
N LYS A 202 10.31 11.40 2.57
CA LYS A 202 9.93 12.27 3.69
C LYS A 202 8.85 11.60 4.52
N GLY A 203 8.74 11.96 5.79
CA GLY A 203 7.76 11.39 6.72
C GLY A 203 8.19 10.00 7.18
N CYS A 204 7.24 9.16 7.58
CA CYS A 204 7.51 7.75 7.84
C CYS A 204 6.33 6.88 7.44
N CYS A 205 6.60 5.60 7.19
CA CYS A 205 5.58 4.60 6.92
C CYS A 205 5.64 3.53 8.01
N ASP A 206 4.51 3.22 8.64
CA ASP A 206 4.43 2.06 9.52
C ASP A 206 4.13 0.81 8.69
N VAL A 207 4.79 -0.29 9.00
CA VAL A 207 4.49 -1.61 8.44
C VAL A 207 3.69 -2.37 9.48
N LEU A 208 2.45 -2.68 9.14
CA LEU A 208 1.50 -3.38 9.98
C LEU A 208 1.26 -4.78 9.45
N ARG A 209 1.03 -5.71 10.38
CA ARG A 209 0.80 -7.11 10.09
C ARG A 209 -0.45 -7.57 10.84
N LEU A 210 -1.39 -8.19 10.13
CA LEU A 210 -2.54 -8.80 10.78
C LEU A 210 -2.10 -10.14 11.38
N VAL A 211 -2.27 -10.29 12.69
CA VAL A 211 -1.93 -11.51 13.43
C VAL A 211 -3.21 -12.12 13.96
N ASP A 212 -3.49 -13.36 13.54
CA ASP A 212 -4.57 -14.18 14.10
C ASP A 212 -4.11 -14.77 15.44
N LEU A 213 -4.63 -14.21 16.53
CA LEU A 213 -4.30 -14.64 17.89
C LEU A 213 -4.82 -16.05 18.17
N SER A 214 -5.92 -16.46 17.53
CA SER A 214 -6.49 -17.80 17.71
C SER A 214 -5.62 -18.90 17.13
N GLY A 215 -4.68 -18.57 16.23
CA GLY A 215 -3.66 -19.49 15.71
C GLY A 215 -2.39 -19.56 16.56
N CYS A 216 -2.24 -18.73 17.59
CA CYS A 216 -0.98 -18.58 18.34
C CYS A 216 -0.98 -19.43 19.62
N PRO A 217 -0.05 -20.37 19.82
CA PRO A 217 0.08 -21.14 21.07
C PRO A 217 0.14 -20.26 22.33
N SER A 218 0.92 -19.17 22.28
CA SER A 218 1.08 -18.26 23.42
C SER A 218 -0.22 -17.59 23.85
N TYR A 219 -1.16 -17.38 22.91
CA TYR A 219 -2.48 -16.85 23.21
C TYR A 219 -3.34 -17.86 23.97
N HIS A 220 -3.26 -19.14 23.60
CA HIS A 220 -3.98 -20.21 24.28
C HIS A 220 -3.48 -20.39 25.72
N ASP A 221 -2.17 -20.39 25.90
CA ASP A 221 -1.55 -20.50 27.23
C ASP A 221 -1.99 -19.34 28.14
N TRP A 222 -2.00 -18.12 27.59
CA TRP A 222 -2.49 -16.95 28.31
C TRP A 222 -3.98 -17.07 28.68
N LEU A 223 -4.84 -17.51 27.75
CA LEU A 223 -6.27 -17.72 28.05
C LEU A 223 -6.47 -18.73 29.18
N GLN A 224 -5.70 -19.83 29.20
CA GLN A 224 -5.77 -20.81 30.28
C GLN A 224 -5.35 -20.22 31.63
N GLN A 225 -4.32 -19.36 31.66
CA GLN A 225 -3.89 -18.68 32.88
C GLN A 225 -4.98 -17.73 33.40
N GLN A 226 -5.65 -16.98 32.51
CA GLN A 226 -6.73 -16.08 32.91
C GLN A 226 -7.93 -16.81 33.51
N VAL A 227 -8.31 -17.95 32.93
CA VAL A 227 -9.38 -18.81 33.50
C VAL A 227 -9.02 -19.27 34.91
N LYS A 228 -7.77 -19.74 35.13
CA LYS A 228 -7.29 -20.15 36.46
C LYS A 228 -7.30 -19.01 37.49
N ILE A 229 -6.97 -17.79 37.07
CA ILE A 229 -7.02 -16.59 37.95
C ILE A 229 -8.47 -16.26 38.33
N GLN A 230 -9.40 -16.36 37.38
CA GLN A 230 -10.82 -16.15 37.66
C GLN A 230 -11.40 -17.22 38.59
N GLU A 231 -11.07 -18.50 38.37
CA GLU A 231 -11.45 -19.59 39.27
C GLU A 231 -10.94 -19.36 40.70
N LYS A 232 -9.69 -18.89 40.87
CA LYS A 232 -9.13 -18.54 42.18
C LYS A 232 -9.79 -17.32 42.82
N LYS A 233 -10.16 -16.28 42.04
CA LYS A 233 -10.92 -15.12 42.55
C LYS A 233 -12.33 -15.53 42.99
N ILE A 234 -12.98 -16.42 42.26
CA ILE A 234 -14.29 -16.97 42.62
C ILE A 234 -14.18 -17.85 43.88
N ALA A 235 -13.15 -18.70 43.98
CA ALA A 235 -12.90 -19.54 45.15
C ALA A 235 -12.53 -18.74 46.42
N GLY A 236 -11.98 -17.53 46.28
CA GLY A 236 -11.69 -16.61 47.41
C GLY A 236 -12.90 -15.86 47.96
N THR A 237 -14.06 -15.97 47.30
CA THR A 237 -15.35 -15.51 47.83
C THR A 237 -16.10 -16.74 48.33
N HIS A 238 -16.15 -16.94 49.64
CA HIS A 238 -16.93 -18.01 50.27
C HIS A 238 -18.41 -17.92 49.82
N PHE A 239 -18.77 -18.73 48.85
CA PHE A 239 -20.13 -19.22 48.68
C PHE A 239 -20.09 -20.73 48.91
N ASN A 240 -20.52 -21.15 50.11
CA ASN A 240 -20.84 -22.54 50.37
C ASN A 240 -21.94 -22.97 49.40
N VAL A 241 -21.61 -23.88 48.49
CA VAL A 241 -22.60 -24.64 47.75
C VAL A 241 -22.31 -26.11 48.02
N TYR A 242 -23.17 -26.71 48.84
CA TYR A 242 -23.22 -28.14 49.05
C TYR A 242 -23.47 -28.84 47.72
N LEU A 243 -22.62 -29.80 47.35
CA LEU A 243 -22.92 -30.75 46.28
C LEU A 243 -23.95 -31.73 46.82
N HIS A 244 -25.21 -31.58 46.42
CA HIS A 244 -26.19 -32.65 46.56
C HIS A 244 -26.17 -33.49 45.28
N ASP A 245 -25.92 -34.78 45.49
CA ASP A 245 -25.91 -35.80 44.46
C ASP A 245 -27.31 -35.99 43.87
N SER A 246 -27.30 -36.47 42.64
CA SER A 246 -28.37 -36.46 41.66
C SER A 246 -29.61 -37.24 42.14
N ASP A 247 -30.75 -36.58 42.25
CA ASP A 247 -32.02 -37.04 41.66
C ASP A 247 -33.21 -36.18 42.08
N LYS A 248 -34.04 -35.84 41.07
CA LYS A 248 -35.40 -35.26 41.16
C LYS A 248 -35.47 -33.84 41.74
N ILE A 249 -35.92 -32.89 40.91
CA ILE A 249 -37.21 -32.18 41.09
C ILE A 249 -37.40 -31.19 39.91
N LYS A 250 -38.58 -31.28 39.32
CA LYS A 250 -39.12 -30.40 38.27
C LYS A 250 -39.40 -29.00 38.83
N ASN A 251 -39.34 -28.01 37.94
CA ASN A 251 -39.95 -26.67 38.03
C ASN A 251 -39.44 -25.70 39.11
N SER A 252 -38.62 -24.72 38.70
CA SER A 252 -38.82 -23.31 39.10
C SER A 252 -38.03 -22.32 38.25
N LYS A 253 -38.79 -21.44 37.58
CA LYS A 253 -38.54 -20.06 37.11
C LYS A 253 -37.10 -19.53 36.96
N LYS A 254 -36.80 -19.15 35.71
CA LYS A 254 -35.91 -18.07 35.22
C LYS A 254 -35.37 -17.08 36.27
N LYS A 255 -34.05 -16.91 36.26
CA LYS A 255 -33.39 -15.58 36.28
C LYS A 255 -32.23 -15.58 35.28
N SER A 256 -32.36 -14.82 34.21
CA SER A 256 -31.27 -14.53 33.28
C SER A 256 -30.41 -13.40 33.84
N CYS A 257 -29.13 -13.65 34.08
CA CYS A 257 -28.13 -12.58 34.19
C CYS A 257 -27.42 -12.46 32.85
N SER A 258 -27.80 -11.47 32.05
CA SER A 258 -26.99 -11.01 30.92
C SER A 258 -25.84 -10.17 31.47
N LEU A 259 -24.60 -10.67 31.40
CA LEU A 259 -23.42 -9.86 31.64
C LEU A 259 -23.13 -9.03 30.38
N ASN A 260 -23.66 -7.81 30.38
CA ASN A 260 -23.30 -6.77 29.42
C ASN A 260 -21.88 -6.28 29.76
N CYS A 261 -20.85 -6.84 29.12
CA CYS A 261 -19.50 -6.31 29.21
C CYS A 261 -19.23 -5.40 28.00
N LYS A 262 -19.75 -4.16 28.06
CA LYS A 262 -19.37 -3.10 27.11
C LYS A 262 -18.00 -2.54 27.52
N THR A 263 -16.92 -3.19 27.15
CA THR A 263 -15.58 -2.59 27.22
C THR A 263 -15.17 -2.10 25.83
N TYR A 264 -15.43 -0.82 25.58
CA TYR A 264 -14.84 -0.09 24.46
C TYR A 264 -13.35 0.12 24.75
N PHE A 265 -12.46 -0.37 23.89
CA PHE A 265 -11.01 -0.14 24.03
C PHE A 265 -10.50 0.80 22.92
N PRO A 266 -10.11 2.05 23.23
CA PRO A 266 -9.45 2.96 22.29
C PRO A 266 -7.93 2.76 22.30
N CYS A 267 -7.26 2.94 21.14
CA CYS A 267 -5.81 2.81 20.97
C CYS A 267 -5.11 4.14 20.61
N LEU A 268 -3.84 4.29 21.05
CA LEU A 268 -3.04 5.53 21.15
C LEU A 268 -1.55 5.37 20.70
N SER A 269 -0.91 6.50 20.35
CA SER A 269 0.45 6.80 19.78
C SER A 269 1.56 7.10 20.83
N ILE A 270 2.90 7.00 20.53
CA ILE A 270 4.08 7.93 20.81
C ILE A 270 5.39 7.58 19.99
N ARG A 271 6.26 8.60 19.77
CA ARG A 271 7.54 8.80 19.02
C ARG A 271 8.82 8.11 19.56
N PRO A 272 9.94 8.03 18.77
CA PRO A 272 11.23 7.49 19.20
C PRO A 272 12.30 8.55 19.53
N THR A 273 13.16 8.22 20.49
CA THR A 273 14.48 8.84 20.73
C THR A 273 15.57 7.77 20.62
N ARG A 274 16.63 8.04 19.84
CA ARG A 274 17.86 7.23 19.82
C ARG A 274 18.85 7.81 20.82
N GLN A 275 19.34 7.00 21.75
CA GLN A 275 20.60 7.25 22.45
C GLN A 275 21.64 6.25 21.96
N SER A 276 22.80 6.78 21.60
CA SER A 276 23.98 6.05 21.16
C SER A 276 24.87 5.75 22.36
N SER A 277 24.99 4.49 22.75
CA SER A 277 26.21 3.83 23.24
C SER A 277 25.90 2.49 23.89
N GLY A 278 26.79 1.51 23.69
CA GLY A 278 26.94 0.34 24.57
C GLY A 278 26.18 -0.91 24.15
N SER A 279 26.97 -1.90 23.71
CA SER A 279 26.72 -3.35 23.66
C SER A 279 25.49 -3.87 24.43
N ASP A 280 24.40 -4.11 23.70
CA ASP A 280 23.38 -5.16 23.86
C ASP A 280 22.16 -4.74 23.04
N GLU A 281 22.14 -5.09 21.74
CA GLU A 281 21.07 -4.70 20.81
C GLU A 281 19.80 -5.54 21.03
N ASN A 282 19.05 -5.22 22.08
CA ASN A 282 17.67 -5.67 22.23
C ASN A 282 16.74 -4.78 21.37
N LEU A 283 16.38 -5.24 20.18
CA LEU A 283 15.33 -4.62 19.35
C LEU A 283 13.98 -4.68 20.09
N LYS A 284 13.49 -3.53 20.56
CA LYS A 284 12.15 -3.38 21.16
C LYS A 284 11.10 -3.11 20.09
N TYR A 285 10.19 -4.07 19.89
CA TYR A 285 9.05 -3.98 18.97
C TYR A 285 7.79 -3.46 19.69
N SER A 286 6.97 -2.61 19.05
CA SER A 286 5.65 -2.23 19.59
C SER A 286 4.63 -1.75 18.54
N VAL A 287 3.37 -2.07 18.83
CA VAL A 287 2.18 -2.18 17.96
C VAL A 287 1.24 -0.96 18.01
N ILE A 288 0.74 -0.39 16.88
CA ILE A 288 -0.35 0.63 16.88
C ILE A 288 -1.29 0.55 15.63
N THR A 289 -2.53 1.06 15.79
CA THR A 289 -3.82 0.82 15.08
C THR A 289 -4.45 2.10 14.50
N GLU A 290 -5.16 1.95 13.37
CA GLU A 290 -6.25 2.85 12.92
C GLU A 290 -7.58 2.10 12.87
N LYS A 291 -8.70 2.82 12.91
CA LYS A 291 -10.08 2.27 12.89
C LYS A 291 -10.33 1.39 11.65
N LEU A 292 -9.94 0.13 11.71
CA LEU A 292 -10.43 -0.90 10.82
C LEU A 292 -11.65 -1.54 11.47
N GLN A 293 -12.73 -1.62 10.69
CA GLN A 293 -13.97 -2.28 11.09
C GLN A 293 -13.63 -3.66 11.64
N VAL A 294 -14.04 -3.91 12.89
CA VAL A 294 -14.20 -5.29 13.37
C VAL A 294 -15.15 -5.94 12.38
N ILE A 295 -14.69 -6.94 11.64
CA ILE A 295 -15.57 -7.80 10.86
C ILE A 295 -16.34 -8.63 11.88
N GLU A 296 -17.47 -8.12 12.35
CA GLU A 296 -18.51 -8.95 12.93
C GLU A 296 -19.02 -9.86 11.81
N GLN A 297 -18.52 -11.08 11.75
CA GLN A 297 -19.22 -12.11 10.99
C GLN A 297 -20.54 -12.37 11.72
N THR A 298 -21.62 -11.88 11.12
CA THR A 298 -23.01 -12.04 11.56
C THR A 298 -23.25 -13.47 12.03
N SER A 299 -23.55 -13.62 13.32
CA SER A 299 -23.87 -14.89 13.95
C SER A 299 -25.16 -15.45 13.35
N LYS A 300 -25.08 -16.56 12.62
CA LYS A 300 -26.25 -17.39 12.35
C LYS A 300 -26.69 -17.99 13.69
N THR A 301 -27.97 -17.81 14.02
CA THR A 301 -28.65 -18.47 15.15
C THR A 301 -28.47 -19.99 15.05
N VAL A 302 -27.73 -20.57 15.99
CA VAL A 302 -27.65 -22.01 16.21
C VAL A 302 -28.33 -22.31 17.55
N ASN A 303 -29.31 -23.21 17.51
CA ASN A 303 -30.09 -23.66 18.64
C ASN A 303 -29.19 -24.25 19.75
N ALA A 304 -29.53 -23.89 20.99
CA ALA A 304 -28.91 -24.38 22.20
C ALA A 304 -29.10 -25.89 22.32
N ASN A 305 -27.99 -26.64 22.38
CA ASN A 305 -27.83 -27.91 23.11
C ASN A 305 -26.38 -28.43 22.99
N THR A 306 -25.40 -27.68 23.49
CA THR A 306 -24.11 -28.24 23.92
C THR A 306 -23.45 -27.26 24.89
N ILE A 307 -23.46 -27.60 26.18
CA ILE A 307 -22.81 -26.84 27.24
C ILE A 307 -21.33 -27.26 27.25
N ASN A 308 -20.48 -26.40 26.71
CA ASN A 308 -19.05 -26.27 27.00
C ASN A 308 -18.60 -24.89 26.51
N THR A 309 -19.18 -23.84 27.09
CA THR A 309 -18.89 -22.46 26.69
C THR A 309 -17.59 -21.99 27.34
N LYS A 310 -16.47 -22.18 26.63
CA LYS A 310 -15.25 -21.38 26.83
C LYS A 310 -15.61 -19.89 26.74
N PRO A 311 -14.99 -18.99 27.53
CA PRO A 311 -15.24 -17.56 27.42
C PRO A 311 -14.80 -17.08 26.03
N THR A 312 -15.76 -16.70 25.19
CA THR A 312 -15.52 -16.12 23.87
C THR A 312 -15.09 -14.67 24.02
N LEU A 313 -13.78 -14.46 24.23
CA LEU A 313 -13.15 -13.17 23.98
C LEU A 313 -13.05 -13.01 22.45
N ASN A 314 -13.96 -12.26 21.83
CA ASN A 314 -14.09 -12.08 20.38
C ASN A 314 -13.00 -11.17 19.76
N LEU A 315 -11.73 -11.35 20.14
CA LEU A 315 -10.58 -10.76 19.44
C LEU A 315 -9.80 -11.89 18.77
N SER A 316 -10.23 -12.29 17.58
CA SER A 316 -9.52 -13.33 16.82
C SER A 316 -8.28 -12.79 16.12
N ALA A 317 -8.22 -11.51 15.76
CA ALA A 317 -7.06 -10.94 15.07
C ALA A 317 -6.77 -9.48 15.44
N VAL A 318 -5.49 -9.09 15.34
CA VAL A 318 -5.01 -7.73 15.65
C VAL A 318 -3.97 -7.26 14.65
N TYR A 319 -3.97 -5.97 14.31
CA TYR A 319 -2.89 -5.35 13.55
C TYR A 319 -1.73 -5.00 14.47
N ILE A 320 -0.56 -5.53 14.13
CA ILE A 320 0.70 -5.38 14.85
C ILE A 320 1.70 -4.60 13.98
N ARG A 321 2.19 -3.46 14.47
CA ARG A 321 3.28 -2.75 13.81
C ARG A 321 4.58 -3.54 13.98
N VAL A 322 5.16 -3.96 12.86
CA VAL A 322 6.39 -4.77 12.79
C VAL A 322 7.61 -3.96 12.34
N ASP A 323 7.41 -2.83 11.66
CA ASP A 323 8.49 -1.95 11.21
C ASP A 323 8.00 -0.50 11.10
N ALA A 324 8.94 0.44 11.03
CA ALA A 324 8.70 1.85 10.75
C ALA A 324 9.78 2.39 9.81
N ILE A 325 9.43 2.56 8.54
CA ILE A 325 10.33 2.96 7.46
C ILE A 325 10.49 4.49 7.48
N ARG A 326 11.72 4.95 7.66
CA ARG A 326 12.09 6.37 7.77
C ARG A 326 12.65 6.94 6.46
N PRO A 327 12.84 8.27 6.36
CA PRO A 327 13.46 8.88 5.19
C PRO A 327 14.83 8.24 4.88
N GLY A 328 15.06 7.93 3.61
CA GLY A 328 16.26 7.22 3.14
C GLY A 328 16.20 5.70 3.27
N GLN A 329 15.18 5.16 3.94
CA GLN A 329 14.96 3.71 4.03
C GLN A 329 13.95 3.23 2.98
N TYR A 330 13.86 1.91 2.84
CA TYR A 330 13.05 1.26 1.85
C TYR A 330 12.37 -0.01 2.40
N PHE A 331 11.30 -0.43 1.74
CA PHE A 331 10.58 -1.68 1.99
C PHE A 331 10.40 -2.46 0.70
N GLY A 332 10.38 -3.80 0.81
CA GLY A 332 10.16 -4.71 -0.32
C GLY A 332 11.42 -5.41 -0.82
N LEU A 333 12.61 -4.99 -0.37
CA LEU A 333 13.88 -5.64 -0.75
C LEU A 333 14.30 -6.77 0.19
N LYS A 334 13.87 -6.78 1.46
CA LYS A 334 14.22 -7.85 2.43
C LYS A 334 13.82 -9.25 1.94
N GLN A 335 12.68 -9.37 1.25
CA GLN A 335 12.21 -10.65 0.72
C GLN A 335 12.70 -10.94 -0.72
N PHE A 336 13.26 -9.94 -1.41
CA PHE A 336 13.65 -10.08 -2.82
C PHE A 336 14.70 -11.17 -3.02
N LEU A 337 15.68 -11.23 -2.11
CA LEU A 337 16.81 -12.16 -2.16
C LEU A 337 16.51 -13.56 -1.63
N VAL A 338 15.36 -13.73 -1.00
CA VAL A 338 14.94 -15.01 -0.44
C VAL A 338 14.32 -15.84 -1.57
N PRO A 339 14.71 -17.12 -1.76
CA PRO A 339 14.08 -18.00 -2.73
C PRO A 339 12.57 -18.03 -2.51
N GLU A 340 11.76 -18.13 -3.57
CA GLU A 340 10.29 -17.98 -3.49
C GLU A 340 9.64 -18.86 -2.41
N PHE A 341 10.13 -20.09 -2.24
CA PHE A 341 9.67 -21.04 -1.22
C PHE A 341 9.93 -20.60 0.23
N HIS A 342 10.89 -19.71 0.45
CA HIS A 342 11.29 -19.21 1.76
C HIS A 342 10.82 -17.77 1.98
N ARG A 343 10.19 -17.13 0.98
CA ARG A 343 9.68 -15.77 1.12
C ARG A 343 8.55 -15.76 2.12
N ASP A 344 8.56 -14.72 2.94
CA ASP A 344 7.45 -14.44 3.83
C ASP A 344 6.26 -13.91 3.03
N GLY A 345 5.44 -14.82 2.51
CA GLY A 345 4.24 -14.50 1.72
C GLY A 345 3.09 -13.90 2.55
N ARG A 346 3.29 -13.63 3.84
CA ARG A 346 2.22 -13.11 4.71
C ARG A 346 1.98 -11.64 4.36
N PRO A 347 0.73 -11.22 4.14
CA PRO A 347 0.41 -9.88 3.70
C PRO A 347 0.73 -8.85 4.80
N MET A 348 1.34 -7.74 4.40
CA MET A 348 1.57 -6.58 5.27
C MET A 348 0.82 -5.37 4.71
N VAL A 349 0.38 -4.50 5.61
CA VAL A 349 -0.22 -3.20 5.29
C VAL A 349 0.82 -2.13 5.57
N ILE A 350 1.00 -1.20 4.65
CA ILE A 350 1.88 -0.05 4.84
C ILE A 350 1.00 1.19 4.98
N THR A 351 1.12 1.90 6.10
CA THR A 351 0.35 3.12 6.38
C THR A 351 1.27 4.33 6.49
N SER A 352 0.82 5.45 5.93
CA SER A 352 1.56 6.71 5.92
C SER A 352 1.37 7.48 7.23
N GLN A 353 2.46 8.04 7.74
CA GLN A 353 2.46 9.07 8.79
C GLN A 353 2.86 10.43 8.18
N GLY A 354 2.23 10.80 7.07
CA GLY A 354 2.58 12.00 6.29
C GLY A 354 3.77 11.79 5.35
N ALA A 355 3.85 10.61 4.72
CA ALA A 355 4.95 10.17 3.91
C ALA A 355 4.89 10.67 2.46
N LYS A 356 6.07 10.95 1.91
CA LYS A 356 6.31 11.01 0.46
C LYS A 356 7.17 9.83 0.07
N VAL A 357 6.73 9.06 -0.92
CA VAL A 357 7.39 7.81 -1.30
C VAL A 357 7.65 7.72 -2.80
N LEU A 358 8.65 6.95 -3.18
CA LEU A 358 8.87 6.47 -4.54
C LEU A 358 8.55 4.99 -4.61
N ARG A 359 7.82 4.59 -5.65
CA ARG A 359 7.65 3.18 -6.00
C ARG A 359 8.53 2.83 -7.18
N VAL A 360 9.33 1.78 -7.01
CA VAL A 360 10.12 1.18 -8.08
C VAL A 360 9.64 -0.25 -8.25
N ARG A 361 9.35 -0.67 -9.49
CA ARG A 361 8.96 -2.06 -9.73
C ARG A 361 10.15 -2.99 -9.48
N LEU A 362 9.87 -4.13 -8.86
CA LEU A 362 10.88 -5.08 -8.40
C LEU A 362 11.63 -5.73 -9.57
N ASP A 363 10.94 -6.02 -10.67
CA ASP A 363 11.52 -6.51 -11.93
C ASP A 363 12.57 -5.53 -12.48
N LYS A 364 12.21 -4.25 -12.58
CA LYS A 364 13.08 -3.21 -13.11
C LYS A 364 14.28 -2.95 -12.22
N PHE A 365 14.10 -3.03 -10.90
CA PHE A 365 15.21 -2.96 -9.96
C PHE A 365 16.17 -4.15 -10.14
N GLY A 366 15.63 -5.36 -10.27
CA GLY A 366 16.42 -6.58 -10.47
C GLY A 366 17.26 -6.56 -11.75
N GLU A 367 16.73 -6.02 -12.86
CA GLU A 367 17.46 -5.84 -14.12
C GLU A 367 18.69 -4.92 -14.01
N LEU A 368 18.66 -3.96 -13.08
CA LEU A 368 19.69 -2.92 -12.93
C LEU A 368 20.66 -3.19 -11.77
N MET A 369 20.37 -4.19 -10.96
CA MET A 369 21.10 -4.48 -9.73
C MET A 369 22.50 -5.01 -10.02
N ASN A 370 23.50 -4.48 -9.32
CA ASN A 370 24.89 -4.95 -9.38
C ASN A 370 25.24 -5.88 -8.20
N ASP A 371 26.37 -6.58 -8.31
CA ASP A 371 26.84 -7.53 -7.30
C ASP A 371 27.13 -6.88 -5.93
N ALA A 372 27.55 -5.61 -5.92
CA ALA A 372 27.85 -4.89 -4.69
C ALA A 372 26.57 -4.65 -3.86
N THR A 373 25.51 -4.16 -4.51
CA THR A 373 24.19 -3.99 -3.89
C THR A 373 23.59 -5.34 -3.48
N LEU A 374 23.76 -6.39 -4.29
CA LEU A 374 23.33 -7.74 -3.92
C LEU A 374 24.00 -8.23 -2.62
N LYS A 375 25.32 -8.02 -2.48
CA LYS A 375 26.06 -8.36 -1.25
C LYS A 375 25.56 -7.57 -0.05
N GLU A 376 25.29 -6.28 -0.23
CA GLU A 376 24.81 -5.43 0.87
C GLU A 376 23.40 -5.82 1.34
N LEU A 377 22.50 -6.10 0.39
CA LEU A 377 21.15 -6.59 0.70
C LEU A 377 21.16 -7.94 1.43
N LYS A 378 22.12 -8.83 1.14
CA LYS A 378 22.27 -10.11 1.87
C LYS A 378 22.64 -9.91 3.34
N LYS A 379 23.40 -8.87 3.68
CA LYS A 379 23.77 -8.57 5.07
C LYS A 379 22.60 -8.03 5.89
N GLN A 380 21.69 -7.29 5.26
CA GLN A 380 20.59 -6.57 5.93
C GLN A 380 19.28 -7.38 6.04
N SER A 381 19.31 -8.68 5.73
CA SER A 381 18.11 -9.52 5.62
C SER A 381 17.82 -10.30 6.91
N GLU A 382 17.40 -9.60 7.96
CA GLU A 382 16.73 -10.27 9.08
C GLU A 382 15.23 -10.48 8.77
N PRO A 383 14.68 -11.69 9.00
CA PRO A 383 13.27 -11.96 8.76
C PRO A 383 12.39 -11.26 9.80
N TYR A 384 11.17 -10.91 9.40
CA TYR A 384 10.18 -10.38 10.34
C TYR A 384 9.78 -11.45 11.38
N PRO A 385 9.45 -11.05 12.61
CA PRO A 385 9.05 -11.98 13.65
C PRO A 385 7.85 -12.87 13.24
N LYS A 386 7.83 -14.09 13.77
CA LYS A 386 6.70 -15.03 13.60
C LYS A 386 5.48 -14.56 14.40
N ASP A 387 4.31 -15.04 14.00
CA ASP A 387 3.01 -14.61 14.55
C ASP A 387 2.91 -14.87 16.05
N ASP A 388 3.40 -16.02 16.52
CA ASP A 388 3.41 -16.34 17.95
C ASP A 388 4.35 -15.41 18.75
N ALA A 389 5.51 -15.05 18.19
CA ALA A 389 6.40 -14.07 18.81
C ALA A 389 5.76 -12.68 18.88
N LEU A 390 5.05 -12.26 17.82
CA LEU A 390 4.27 -11.02 17.83
C LEU A 390 3.12 -11.09 18.85
N CYS A 391 2.48 -12.26 19.00
CA CYS A 391 1.46 -12.51 20.00
C CYS A 391 2.01 -12.36 21.42
N GLN A 392 3.18 -12.93 21.72
CA GLN A 392 3.83 -12.77 23.02
C GLN A 392 4.07 -11.29 23.35
N ILE A 393 4.67 -10.55 22.40
CA ILE A 393 4.91 -9.10 22.54
C ILE A 393 3.59 -8.36 22.81
N PHE A 394 2.52 -8.71 22.09
CA PHE A 394 1.19 -8.12 22.29
C PHE A 394 0.62 -8.40 23.70
N LEU A 395 0.72 -9.65 24.17
CA LEU A 395 0.24 -10.07 25.48
C LEU A 395 0.97 -9.36 26.61
N GLU A 396 2.31 -9.31 26.56
CA GLU A 396 3.15 -8.60 27.53
C GLU A 396 2.78 -7.12 27.63
N GLN A 397 2.61 -6.45 26.48
CA GLN A 397 2.25 -5.03 26.44
C GLN A 397 0.85 -4.77 27.01
N ASN A 398 -0.11 -5.68 26.81
CA ASN A 398 -1.45 -5.55 27.37
C ASN A 398 -1.48 -5.79 28.88
N GLN A 399 -0.74 -6.78 29.38
CA GLN A 399 -0.62 -7.01 30.82
C GLN A 399 -0.10 -5.77 31.54
N TRP A 400 0.94 -5.13 30.99
CA TRP A 400 1.48 -3.89 31.55
C TRP A 400 0.48 -2.72 31.55
N LYS A 401 -0.35 -2.60 30.51
CA LYS A 401 -1.41 -1.58 30.44
C LYS A 401 -2.52 -1.82 31.46
N LEU A 402 -2.90 -3.07 31.68
CA LEU A 402 -3.88 -3.44 32.70
C LEU A 402 -3.35 -3.10 34.09
N TYR A 403 -2.10 -3.48 34.38
CA TYR A 403 -1.44 -3.14 35.64
C TYR A 403 -1.41 -1.62 35.89
N LYS A 404 -1.02 -0.82 34.89
CA LYS A 404 -1.02 0.66 34.99
C LYS A 404 -2.39 1.29 35.22
N ARG A 405 -3.49 0.59 34.90
CA ARG A 405 -4.86 1.07 35.13
C ARG A 405 -5.36 0.71 36.53
N GLU A 406 -4.76 -0.30 37.15
CA GLU A 406 -5.08 -0.76 38.51
C GLU A 406 -4.27 -0.04 39.60
N LEU A 407 -3.20 0.67 39.22
CA LEU A 407 -2.50 1.68 40.03
C LEU A 407 -3.21 3.04 39.95
#